data_AF-W6ZIB8-F1
#
_entry.id   AF-W6ZIB8-F1
#
_cell.length_a   1.000
_cell.length_b   1.000
_cell.length_c   1.000
_cell.angle_alpha   90.00
_cell.angle_beta   90.00
_cell.angle_gamma   90.00
#
_symmetry.space_group_name_H-M   'P 1'
#
loop_
_entity.id
_entity.type
_entity.pdbx_description
1 polymer ?
#
loop_
_entity_poly.entity_id
_entity_poly.type
_entity_poly.pdbx_seq_one_letter_code
_entity_poly.pdbx_strand_id
1 'polypeptide(L)'
;MAGKLPLPSTQETSSRMSPALSFATLARTVGRITQVLQRIWTAIETLIIRFATLPYYRLYHFNTINPLRNLASLASSSNPDTRKLLSTLSSWRTRKISELQFTTISCTVLAAAVIGAFSWPTISNAHWLTPGFWHTSLILSILGILLSASEITVLSLLGPVGYHHHHPSSHFPHSSQLPPAPISGHGNGGGGGSNGGSGGVNNSAMQRYIPFLLSPVRTKEDASGGGGAKQHYVPRRKMVFTWQAPLMFMSYSVCAFLAGLTVLVGLPILRGDKKGAWGDEGWNIAVMYLTAFGSGLAAFVYCSFWVYHYVHVEHDGVERDEYREVGPWGMFPAGYD
;
A
#
# COMPACT_ATOMS: atom_id res chain seq x y z
N MET A 1 -23.63 -95.05 -39.64
CA MET A 1 -24.52 -93.90 -39.94
C MET A 1 -24.75 -93.13 -38.64
N ALA A 2 -24.08 -91.99 -38.50
CA ALA A 2 -24.18 -90.95 -37.47
C ALA A 2 -22.86 -90.17 -37.62
N GLY A 3 -22.76 -88.85 -37.80
CA GLY A 3 -23.64 -87.72 -37.56
C GLY A 3 -22.67 -86.54 -37.46
N LYS A 4 -22.35 -85.93 -38.60
CA LYS A 4 -21.32 -84.91 -38.78
C LYS A 4 -21.86 -83.58 -38.21
N LEU A 5 -21.38 -83.16 -37.04
CA LEU A 5 -21.70 -81.87 -36.44
C LEU A 5 -20.86 -80.75 -37.08
N PRO A 6 -21.46 -79.62 -37.51
CA PRO A 6 -20.71 -78.48 -38.03
C PRO A 6 -20.22 -77.59 -36.88
N LEU A 7 -18.93 -77.29 -36.89
CA LEU A 7 -18.30 -76.32 -35.99
C LEU A 7 -18.80 -74.89 -36.28
N PRO A 8 -19.05 -74.07 -35.25
CA PRO A 8 -19.46 -72.68 -35.43
C PRO A 8 -18.30 -71.84 -35.98
N SER A 9 -18.56 -71.18 -37.10
CA SER A 9 -17.69 -70.20 -37.72
C SER A 9 -17.41 -69.05 -36.75
N THR A 10 -16.14 -68.91 -36.37
CA THR A 10 -15.60 -67.76 -35.65
C THR A 10 -15.67 -66.56 -36.59
N GLN A 11 -16.76 -65.80 -36.52
CA GLN A 11 -16.93 -64.58 -37.27
C GLN A 11 -16.05 -63.50 -36.62
N GLU A 12 -14.92 -63.20 -37.25
CA GLU A 12 -14.09 -62.04 -36.96
C GLU A 12 -14.92 -60.76 -37.10
N THR A 13 -15.50 -60.27 -36.00
CA THR A 13 -15.77 -58.85 -35.84
C THR A 13 -14.46 -58.13 -35.59
N SER A 14 -13.66 -58.01 -36.65
CA SER A 14 -12.56 -57.05 -36.77
C SER A 14 -13.19 -55.65 -36.85
N SER A 15 -13.64 -55.15 -35.70
CA SER A 15 -13.92 -53.74 -35.51
C SER A 15 -12.57 -53.01 -35.55
N ARG A 16 -12.08 -52.75 -36.76
CA ARG A 16 -11.07 -51.71 -37.03
C ARG A 16 -11.65 -50.37 -36.59
N MET A 17 -11.65 -50.12 -35.29
CA MET A 17 -11.82 -48.81 -34.73
C MET A 17 -10.66 -47.98 -35.25
N SER A 18 -10.98 -47.07 -36.18
CA SER A 18 -10.00 -46.26 -36.90
C SER A 18 -9.15 -45.47 -35.89
N PRO A 19 -7.85 -45.77 -35.74
CA PRO A 19 -6.99 -45.14 -34.72
C PRO A 19 -6.91 -43.62 -34.87
N ALA A 20 -7.23 -43.10 -36.07
CA ALA A 20 -7.30 -41.67 -36.36
C ALA A 20 -8.41 -40.93 -35.59
N LEU A 21 -9.54 -41.59 -35.31
CA LEU A 21 -10.68 -40.94 -34.63
C LEU A 21 -10.43 -40.80 -33.11
N SER A 22 -9.65 -41.71 -32.53
CA SER A 22 -9.22 -41.66 -31.13
C SER A 22 -8.20 -40.55 -30.91
N PHE A 23 -7.23 -40.39 -31.82
CA PHE A 23 -6.17 -39.38 -31.69
C PHE A 23 -6.69 -37.95 -31.78
N ALA A 24 -7.62 -37.67 -32.70
CA ALA A 24 -8.24 -36.35 -32.84
C ALA A 24 -9.09 -35.97 -31.61
N THR A 25 -9.76 -36.94 -31.01
CA THR A 25 -10.55 -36.73 -29.78
C THR A 25 -9.64 -36.52 -28.57
N LEU A 26 -8.54 -37.27 -28.49
CA LEU A 26 -7.51 -37.10 -27.46
C LEU A 26 -6.86 -35.71 -27.55
N ALA A 27 -6.47 -35.27 -28.75
CA ALA A 27 -5.84 -33.97 -28.96
C ALA A 27 -6.75 -32.79 -28.55
N ARG A 28 -8.06 -32.87 -28.84
CA ARG A 28 -9.04 -31.85 -28.43
C ARG A 28 -9.24 -31.83 -26.91
N THR A 29 -9.26 -33.00 -26.27
CA THR A 29 -9.38 -33.11 -24.81
C THR A 29 -8.14 -32.56 -24.11
N VAL A 30 -6.94 -32.89 -24.60
CA VAL A 30 -5.68 -32.35 -24.08
C VAL A 30 -5.64 -30.83 -24.21
N GLY A 31 -6.02 -30.28 -25.37
CA GLY A 31 -6.07 -28.82 -25.58
C GLY A 31 -7.01 -28.08 -24.63
N ARG A 32 -8.18 -28.67 -24.32
CA ARG A 32 -9.12 -28.10 -23.34
C ARG A 32 -8.55 -28.17 -21.92
N ILE A 33 -7.91 -29.28 -21.54
CA ILE A 33 -7.29 -29.45 -20.23
C ILE A 33 -6.17 -28.42 -20.05
N THR A 34 -5.29 -28.25 -21.04
CA THR A 34 -4.20 -27.25 -20.97
C THR A 34 -4.73 -25.83 -20.84
N GLN A 35 -5.82 -25.49 -21.53
CA GLN A 35 -6.42 -24.16 -21.45
C GLN A 35 -7.07 -23.88 -20.09
N VAL A 36 -7.72 -24.90 -19.49
CA VAL A 36 -8.29 -24.79 -18.14
C VAL A 36 -7.18 -24.66 -17.11
N LEU A 37 -6.10 -25.46 -17.21
CA LEU A 37 -4.94 -25.36 -16.34
C LEU A 37 -4.32 -23.95 -16.39
N GLN A 38 -4.15 -23.39 -17.59
CA GLN A 38 -3.62 -22.05 -17.77
C GLN A 38 -4.49 -20.99 -17.09
N ARG A 39 -5.82 -21.08 -17.22
CA ARG A 39 -6.75 -20.16 -16.57
C ARG A 39 -6.69 -20.27 -15.04
N ILE A 40 -6.67 -21.50 -14.52
CA ILE A 40 -6.51 -21.75 -13.09
C ILE A 40 -5.19 -21.16 -12.59
N TRP A 41 -4.10 -21.37 -13.32
CA TRP A 41 -2.78 -20.82 -12.98
C TRP A 41 -2.80 -19.29 -12.92
N THR A 42 -3.33 -18.62 -13.94
CA THR A 42 -3.46 -17.15 -13.94
C THR A 42 -4.37 -16.62 -12.83
N ALA A 43 -5.42 -17.37 -12.47
CA ALA A 43 -6.31 -17.02 -11.37
C ALA A 43 -5.61 -17.18 -10.01
N ILE A 44 -4.82 -18.25 -9.84
CA ILE A 44 -3.98 -18.49 -8.65
C ILE A 44 -2.92 -17.40 -8.55
N GLU A 45 -2.19 -17.07 -9.62
CA GLU A 45 -1.22 -15.97 -9.63
C GLU A 45 -1.87 -14.65 -9.23
N THR A 46 -3.05 -14.34 -9.79
CA THR A 46 -3.79 -13.12 -9.46
C THR A 46 -4.24 -13.11 -8.00
N LEU A 47 -4.70 -14.26 -7.49
CA LEU A 47 -5.08 -14.41 -6.08
C LEU A 47 -3.86 -14.26 -5.17
N ILE A 48 -2.74 -14.91 -5.48
CA ILE A 48 -1.49 -14.80 -4.70
C ILE A 48 -0.98 -13.37 -4.73
N ILE A 49 -0.96 -12.70 -5.88
CA ILE A 49 -0.56 -11.30 -5.97
C ILE A 49 -1.52 -10.43 -5.16
N ARG A 50 -2.84 -10.67 -5.24
CA ARG A 50 -3.83 -9.95 -4.43
C ARG A 50 -3.66 -10.20 -2.94
N PHE A 51 -3.36 -11.43 -2.51
CA PHE A 51 -3.13 -11.78 -1.12
C PHE A 51 -1.78 -11.27 -0.60
N ALA A 52 -0.74 -11.29 -1.44
CA ALA A 52 0.59 -10.78 -1.10
C ALA A 52 0.62 -9.25 -1.09
N THR A 53 -0.16 -8.61 -1.95
CA THR A 53 -0.31 -7.15 -1.98
C THR A 53 -1.34 -6.66 -1.00
N LEU A 54 -2.36 -7.46 -0.63
CA LEU A 54 -3.47 -7.09 0.26
C LEU A 54 -3.05 -6.35 1.53
N PRO A 55 -2.04 -6.81 2.29
CA PRO A 55 -1.67 -6.18 3.55
C PRO A 55 -1.24 -4.73 3.40
N TYR A 56 -0.69 -4.35 2.23
CA TYR A 56 -0.13 -3.03 2.00
C TYR A 56 -0.77 -2.25 0.84
N TYR A 57 -1.48 -2.92 -0.08
CA TYR A 57 -2.08 -2.33 -1.29
C TYR A 57 -3.03 -1.18 -0.93
N ARG A 58 -3.69 -1.29 0.22
CA ARG A 58 -4.64 -0.29 0.65
C ARG A 58 -3.98 0.90 1.36
N LEU A 59 -3.00 0.66 2.23
CA LEU A 59 -2.14 1.72 2.76
C LEU A 59 -1.48 2.49 1.62
N TYR A 60 -1.05 1.77 0.60
CA TYR A 60 -0.50 2.34 -0.63
C TYR A 60 -1.45 3.32 -1.31
N HIS A 61 -2.70 2.93 -1.52
CA HIS A 61 -3.66 3.82 -2.18
C HIS A 61 -4.04 5.02 -1.31
N PHE A 62 -4.28 4.81 -0.01
CA PHE A 62 -4.79 5.83 0.90
C PHE A 62 -3.71 6.82 1.38
N ASN A 63 -2.52 6.34 1.75
CA ASN A 63 -1.46 7.19 2.30
C ASN A 63 -0.54 7.78 1.22
N THR A 64 -0.44 7.13 0.05
CA THR A 64 0.52 7.54 -0.99
C THR A 64 -0.16 8.01 -2.26
N ILE A 65 -0.93 7.17 -2.95
CA ILE A 65 -1.48 7.56 -4.27
C ILE A 65 -2.49 8.70 -4.14
N ASN A 66 -3.51 8.55 -3.30
CA ASN A 66 -4.62 9.51 -3.24
C ASN A 66 -4.14 10.93 -2.88
N PRO A 67 -3.32 11.12 -1.83
CA PRO A 67 -2.78 12.45 -1.53
C PRO A 67 -1.93 13.00 -2.67
N LEU A 68 -1.12 12.16 -3.35
CA LEU A 68 -0.30 12.62 -4.46
C LEU A 68 -1.13 12.98 -5.70
N ARG A 69 -2.23 12.27 -5.98
CA ARG A 69 -3.19 12.62 -7.03
C ARG A 69 -3.91 13.93 -6.71
N ASN A 70 -4.33 14.12 -5.46
CA ASN A 70 -4.96 15.37 -5.02
C ASN A 70 -3.98 16.55 -5.09
N LEU A 71 -2.72 16.34 -4.74
CA LEU A 71 -1.66 17.34 -4.95
C LEU A 71 -1.45 17.64 -6.44
N ALA A 72 -1.46 16.61 -7.28
CA ALA A 72 -1.29 16.76 -8.72
C ALA A 72 -2.46 17.51 -9.37
N SER A 73 -3.70 17.25 -8.95
CA SER A 73 -4.88 17.96 -9.44
C SER A 73 -4.89 19.42 -9.01
N LEU A 74 -4.60 19.70 -7.72
CA LEU A 74 -4.47 21.07 -7.20
C LEU A 74 -3.32 21.85 -7.85
N ALA A 75 -2.20 21.19 -8.17
CA ALA A 75 -1.08 21.83 -8.86
C ALA A 75 -1.34 22.07 -10.35
N SER A 76 -2.32 21.38 -10.94
CA SER A 76 -2.68 21.49 -12.36
C SER A 76 -3.85 22.43 -12.62
N SER A 77 -4.51 22.95 -11.57
CA SER A 77 -5.63 23.88 -11.74
C SER A 77 -5.16 25.21 -12.32
N SER A 78 -6.02 25.89 -13.10
CA SER A 78 -5.68 27.16 -13.76
C SER A 78 -5.33 28.28 -12.77
N ASN A 79 -5.89 28.23 -11.56
CA ASN A 79 -5.55 29.09 -10.43
C ASN A 79 -5.18 28.20 -9.23
N PRO A 80 -3.90 27.82 -9.07
CA PRO A 80 -3.49 26.96 -7.97
C PRO A 80 -3.64 27.72 -6.65
N ASP A 81 -4.55 27.26 -5.79
CA ASP A 81 -4.64 27.76 -4.42
C ASP A 81 -3.44 27.22 -3.62
N THR A 82 -2.41 28.06 -3.51
CA THR A 82 -1.17 27.77 -2.78
C THR A 82 -1.45 27.37 -1.33
N ARG A 83 -2.52 27.88 -0.69
CA ARG A 83 -2.88 27.51 0.69
C ARG A 83 -3.38 26.08 0.76
N LYS A 84 -4.37 25.72 -0.07
CA LYS A 84 -4.91 24.35 -0.14
C LYS A 84 -3.83 23.34 -0.53
N LEU A 85 -2.94 23.71 -1.46
CA LEU A 85 -1.82 22.87 -1.88
C LEU A 85 -0.79 22.64 -0.76
N LEU A 86 -0.38 23.69 -0.05
CA LEU A 86 0.55 23.57 1.08
C LEU A 86 -0.04 22.81 2.26
N SER A 87 -1.32 23.04 2.57
CA SER A 87 -2.05 22.28 3.58
C SER A 87 -2.09 20.79 3.23
N THR A 88 -2.44 20.45 1.98
CA THR A 88 -2.46 19.06 1.52
C THR A 88 -1.07 18.42 1.58
N LEU A 89 -0.02 19.17 1.24
CA LEU A 89 1.36 18.71 1.26
C LEU A 89 1.86 18.49 2.70
N SER A 90 1.52 19.38 3.63
CA SER A 90 1.87 19.23 5.05
C SER A 90 1.17 18.02 5.66
N SER A 91 -0.13 17.82 5.38
CA SER A 91 -0.89 16.64 5.82
C SER A 91 -0.34 15.34 5.22
N TRP A 92 0.08 15.34 3.94
CA TRP A 92 0.74 14.18 3.33
C TRP A 92 2.07 13.86 4.05
N ARG A 93 2.92 14.87 4.26
CA ARG A 93 4.20 14.72 4.94
C ARG A 93 4.04 14.12 6.33
N THR A 94 3.15 14.68 7.15
CA THR A 94 2.93 14.22 8.54
C THR A 94 2.47 12.76 8.57
N ARG A 95 1.51 12.39 7.71
CA ARG A 95 1.05 11.01 7.57
C ARG A 95 2.18 10.08 7.13
N LYS A 96 2.98 10.49 6.16
CA LYS A 96 4.11 9.70 5.66
C LYS A 96 5.18 9.48 6.74
N ILE A 97 5.52 10.50 7.52
CA ILE A 97 6.46 10.35 8.65
C ILE A 97 5.94 9.34 9.68
N SER A 98 4.65 9.44 10.04
CA SER A 98 4.03 8.51 10.98
C SER A 98 4.03 7.06 10.46
N GLU A 99 3.73 6.85 9.18
CA GLU A 99 3.81 5.54 8.52
C GLU A 99 5.24 4.96 8.58
N LEU A 100 6.26 5.78 8.29
CA LEU A 100 7.66 5.36 8.33
C LEU A 100 8.12 5.02 9.74
N GLN A 101 7.74 5.82 10.74
CA GLN A 101 8.02 5.53 12.15
C GLN A 101 7.37 4.23 12.61
N PHE A 102 6.10 4.03 12.28
CA PHE A 102 5.38 2.79 12.57
C PHE A 102 6.07 1.58 11.91
N THR A 103 6.52 1.74 10.66
CA THR A 103 7.24 0.71 9.92
C THR A 103 8.55 0.34 10.63
N THR A 104 9.33 1.33 11.06
CA THR A 104 10.59 1.11 11.78
C THR A 104 10.38 0.37 13.10
N ILE A 105 9.39 0.78 13.90
CA ILE A 105 9.06 0.13 15.17
C ILE A 105 8.65 -1.33 14.91
N SER A 106 7.76 -1.55 13.95
CA SER A 106 7.26 -2.89 13.60
C SER A 106 8.38 -3.81 13.11
N CYS A 107 9.25 -3.34 12.21
CA CYS A 107 10.40 -4.11 11.75
C CYS A 107 11.39 -4.43 12.88
N THR A 108 11.56 -3.51 13.84
CA THR A 108 12.47 -3.73 14.99
C THR A 108 11.94 -4.83 15.89
N VAL A 109 10.65 -4.78 16.24
CA VAL A 109 9.98 -5.83 17.03
C VAL A 109 10.05 -7.17 16.32
N LEU A 110 9.82 -7.19 15.01
CA LEU A 110 9.86 -8.41 14.22
C LEU A 110 11.29 -8.97 14.11
N ALA A 111 12.30 -8.13 13.89
CA ALA A 111 13.70 -8.56 13.89
C ALA A 111 14.07 -9.19 15.24
N ALA A 112 13.67 -8.59 16.37
CA ALA A 112 13.88 -9.15 17.69
C ALA A 112 13.17 -10.50 17.87
N ALA A 113 11.93 -10.63 17.41
CA ALA A 113 11.19 -11.90 17.45
C ALA A 113 11.88 -13.01 16.64
N VAL A 114 12.38 -12.68 15.43
CA VAL A 114 13.13 -13.61 14.57
C VAL A 114 14.44 -14.03 15.23
N ILE A 115 15.19 -13.08 15.79
CA ILE A 115 16.44 -13.37 16.54
C ILE A 115 16.15 -14.28 17.73
N GLY A 116 15.07 -14.02 18.48
CA GLY A 116 14.62 -14.88 19.56
C GLY A 116 14.27 -16.29 19.08
N ALA A 117 13.62 -16.43 17.93
CA ALA A 117 13.29 -17.73 17.35
C ALA A 117 14.54 -18.56 16.97
N PHE A 118 15.65 -17.91 16.58
CA PHE A 118 16.91 -18.61 16.34
C PHE A 118 17.51 -19.28 17.58
N SER A 119 17.10 -18.86 18.78
CA SER A 119 17.54 -19.51 20.04
C SER A 119 16.78 -20.80 20.37
N TRP A 120 15.74 -21.15 19.61
CA TRP A 120 14.94 -22.33 19.91
C TRP A 120 15.70 -23.62 19.64
N PRO A 121 15.69 -24.60 20.57
CA PRO A 121 16.42 -25.86 20.39
C PRO A 121 15.92 -26.68 19.20
N THR A 122 14.64 -26.50 18.83
CA THR A 122 13.98 -27.19 17.72
C THR A 122 14.51 -26.78 16.35
N ILE A 123 15.25 -25.67 16.23
CA ILE A 123 15.78 -25.22 14.95
C ILE A 123 16.83 -26.17 14.37
N SER A 124 17.59 -26.84 15.23
CA SER A 124 18.64 -27.78 14.84
C SER A 124 18.10 -28.98 14.03
N ASN A 125 16.85 -29.36 14.29
CA ASN A 125 16.15 -30.48 13.64
C ASN A 125 15.10 -29.98 12.63
N ALA A 126 14.95 -28.67 12.46
CA ALA A 126 13.97 -28.10 11.56
C ALA A 126 14.36 -28.32 10.09
N HIS A 127 13.36 -28.38 9.22
CA HIS A 127 13.61 -28.36 7.79
C HIS A 127 14.23 -27.02 7.38
N TRP A 128 15.18 -27.04 6.43
CA TRP A 128 15.94 -25.85 5.98
C TRP A 128 15.08 -24.66 5.54
N LEU A 129 13.82 -24.92 5.12
CA LEU A 129 12.86 -23.85 4.80
C LEU A 129 12.57 -22.93 5.98
N THR A 130 12.49 -23.45 7.21
CA THR A 130 12.23 -22.62 8.40
C THR A 130 13.32 -21.56 8.61
N PRO A 131 14.61 -21.93 8.78
CA PRO A 131 15.66 -20.92 8.92
C PRO A 131 15.81 -20.08 7.65
N GLY A 132 15.58 -20.63 6.46
CA GLY A 132 15.58 -19.84 5.21
C GLY A 132 14.56 -18.71 5.21
N PHE A 133 13.32 -18.99 5.61
CA PHE A 133 12.26 -18.00 5.75
C PHE A 133 12.57 -16.98 6.87
N TRP A 134 13.12 -17.43 8.00
CA TRP A 134 13.49 -16.54 9.11
C TRP A 134 14.65 -15.62 8.77
N HIS A 135 15.70 -16.10 8.08
CA HIS A 135 16.76 -15.23 7.58
C HIS A 135 16.23 -14.21 6.56
N THR A 136 15.33 -14.64 5.67
CA THR A 136 14.68 -13.74 4.71
C THR A 136 13.87 -12.65 5.45
N SER A 137 13.09 -13.03 6.46
CA SER A 137 12.38 -12.08 7.32
C SER A 137 13.34 -11.10 8.00
N LEU A 138 14.43 -11.59 8.59
CA LEU A 138 15.41 -10.71 9.25
C LEU A 138 16.01 -9.69 8.29
N ILE A 139 16.44 -10.12 7.09
CA ILE A 139 17.00 -9.24 6.06
C ILE A 139 15.98 -8.19 5.64
N LEU A 140 14.74 -8.60 5.36
CA LEU A 140 13.66 -7.68 4.96
C LEU A 140 13.34 -6.68 6.08
N SER A 141 13.30 -7.10 7.34
CA SER A 141 13.12 -6.18 8.48
C SER A 141 14.22 -5.14 8.55
N ILE A 142 15.48 -5.55 8.43
CA ILE A 142 16.64 -4.64 8.47
C ILE A 142 16.58 -3.66 7.30
N LEU A 143 16.31 -4.14 6.08
CA LEU A 143 16.14 -3.26 4.91
C LEU A 143 14.97 -2.28 5.09
N GLY A 144 13.86 -2.72 5.69
CA GLY A 144 12.72 -1.86 6.02
C GLY A 144 13.09 -0.75 6.99
N ILE A 145 13.88 -1.05 8.04
CA ILE A 145 14.40 -0.06 8.99
C ILE A 145 15.32 0.95 8.28
N LEU A 146 16.28 0.46 7.49
CA LEU A 146 17.25 1.32 6.79
C LEU A 146 16.57 2.23 5.77
N LEU A 147 15.65 1.71 4.96
CA LEU A 147 14.92 2.52 4.00
C LEU A 147 14.02 3.55 4.71
N SER A 148 13.29 3.12 5.75
CA SER A 148 12.46 4.04 6.53
C SER A 148 13.27 5.18 7.15
N ALA A 149 14.41 4.87 7.76
CA ALA A 149 15.33 5.87 8.29
C ALA A 149 15.82 6.82 7.21
N SER A 150 16.22 6.31 6.04
CA SER A 150 16.69 7.13 4.92
C SER A 150 15.61 8.09 4.42
N GLU A 151 14.36 7.64 4.33
CA GLU A 151 13.22 8.45 3.90
C GLU A 151 12.84 9.52 4.93
N ILE A 152 12.87 9.19 6.22
CA ILE A 152 12.68 10.15 7.31
C ILE A 152 13.78 11.21 7.26
N THR A 153 15.03 10.84 7.00
CA THR A 153 16.14 11.79 6.85
C THR A 153 15.91 12.72 5.65
N VAL A 154 15.53 12.18 4.48
CA VAL A 154 15.21 12.99 3.31
C VAL A 154 14.07 13.98 3.61
N LEU A 155 13.01 13.52 4.26
CA LEU A 155 11.92 14.41 4.68
C LEU A 155 12.44 15.46 5.67
N SER A 156 13.28 15.09 6.63
CA SER A 156 13.85 16.04 7.60
C SER A 156 14.69 17.12 6.91
N LEU A 157 15.50 16.75 5.92
CA LEU A 157 16.31 17.67 5.11
C LEU A 157 15.46 18.61 4.25
N LEU A 158 14.31 18.15 3.74
CA LEU A 158 13.39 19.01 3.00
C LEU A 158 12.70 20.08 3.88
N GLY A 159 12.75 19.93 5.20
CA GLY A 159 12.23 20.89 6.17
C GLY A 159 10.71 20.83 6.36
N PRO A 160 10.16 21.47 7.40
CA PRO A 160 8.72 21.50 7.64
C PRO A 160 7.97 22.29 6.56
N VAL A 161 6.74 21.84 6.24
CA VAL A 161 5.81 22.56 5.36
C VAL A 161 4.93 23.41 6.26
N GLY A 162 5.48 24.51 6.77
CA GLY A 162 4.81 25.41 7.70
C GLY A 162 4.24 26.62 6.99
N TYR A 163 2.93 26.84 7.12
CA TYR A 163 2.41 28.19 7.15
C TYR A 163 2.79 28.76 8.51
N HIS A 164 3.67 29.77 8.55
CA HIS A 164 3.79 30.60 9.75
C HIS A 164 2.45 31.34 9.90
N HIS A 165 1.56 30.81 10.74
CA HIS A 165 0.55 31.66 11.35
C HIS A 165 1.33 32.67 12.20
N HIS A 166 1.53 33.87 11.67
CA HIS A 166 1.71 35.03 12.53
C HIS A 166 0.44 35.12 13.37
N HIS A 167 0.46 34.53 14.57
CA HIS A 167 -0.35 35.05 15.63
C HIS A 167 0.11 36.50 15.79
N PRO A 168 -0.75 37.51 15.57
CA PRO A 168 -0.38 38.85 15.98
C PRO A 168 -0.14 38.76 17.47
N SER A 169 1.12 38.93 17.87
CA SER A 169 1.48 39.12 19.25
C SER A 169 0.64 40.28 19.75
N SER A 170 -0.42 39.99 20.49
CA SER A 170 -1.09 40.97 21.32
C SER A 170 -0.08 41.35 22.40
N HIS A 171 0.81 42.28 22.04
CA HIS A 171 1.57 43.06 23.00
C HIS A 171 0.53 43.68 23.94
N PHE A 172 0.37 43.08 25.11
CA PHE A 172 -0.17 43.79 26.26
C PHE A 172 0.87 44.84 26.65
N PRO A 173 0.56 46.16 26.56
CA PRO A 173 1.41 47.15 27.18
C PRO A 173 1.24 47.01 28.69
N HIS A 174 2.33 46.66 29.37
CA HIS A 174 2.39 46.71 30.83
C HIS A 174 2.39 48.19 31.23
N SER A 175 1.25 48.67 31.71
CA SER A 175 1.07 50.00 32.26
C SER A 175 1.76 50.13 33.62
N SER A 176 2.82 50.95 33.69
CA SER A 176 3.31 51.55 34.92
C SER A 176 3.70 53.01 34.63
N GLN A 177 2.94 53.95 35.21
CA GLN A 177 3.09 55.41 35.21
C GLN A 177 4.42 55.85 35.87
N LEU A 178 5.14 56.94 35.49
CA LEU A 178 4.90 58.40 35.70
C LEU A 178 6.00 59.26 34.94
N PRO A 179 5.99 60.62 34.90
CA PRO A 179 6.16 61.47 33.68
C PRO A 179 7.34 62.50 33.77
N PRO A 180 7.34 63.66 33.07
CA PRO A 180 7.89 63.86 31.72
C PRO A 180 9.03 64.92 31.65
N ALA A 181 9.77 64.95 30.54
CA ALA A 181 10.49 66.14 30.09
C ALA A 181 10.32 66.30 28.56
N PRO A 182 10.14 67.53 28.03
CA PRO A 182 9.89 67.77 26.62
C PRO A 182 11.21 67.97 25.88
N ILE A 183 11.27 67.64 24.59
CA ILE A 183 11.82 68.49 23.53
C ILE A 183 11.49 67.89 22.16
N SER A 184 10.95 68.78 21.34
CA SER A 184 10.63 68.79 19.92
C SER A 184 11.58 68.05 18.97
N GLY A 185 11.01 67.44 17.92
CA GLY A 185 11.75 67.06 16.71
C GLY A 185 10.87 66.45 15.63
N HIS A 186 10.48 67.26 14.65
CA HIS A 186 9.82 66.89 13.39
C HIS A 186 10.46 65.68 12.67
N GLY A 187 9.61 64.85 12.06
CA GLY A 187 10.05 63.78 11.15
C GLY A 187 8.89 63.04 10.52
N ASN A 188 8.18 63.74 9.62
CA ASN A 188 7.17 63.17 8.72
C ASN A 188 7.83 62.09 7.84
N GLY A 189 7.32 60.86 7.87
CA GLY A 189 7.87 59.74 7.12
C GLY A 189 6.80 58.68 6.89
N GLY A 190 5.93 58.91 5.90
CA GLY A 190 5.04 57.89 5.36
C GLY A 190 5.86 56.75 4.77
N GLY A 191 5.74 55.56 5.36
CA GLY A 191 6.33 54.32 4.87
C GLY A 191 5.25 53.26 4.78
N GLY A 192 4.72 53.08 3.57
CA GLY A 192 3.66 52.12 3.26
C GLY A 192 4.01 50.69 3.70
N GLY A 193 3.01 50.04 4.31
CA GLY A 193 3.09 48.66 4.75
C GLY A 193 3.41 47.72 3.59
N SER A 194 4.59 47.11 3.63
CA SER A 194 4.98 45.99 2.79
C SER A 194 4.57 44.68 3.47
N ASN A 195 3.29 44.32 3.35
CA ASN A 195 2.73 43.07 3.86
C ASN A 195 3.04 41.86 2.92
N GLY A 196 4.28 41.75 2.43
CA GLY A 196 4.68 40.83 1.35
C GLY A 196 5.52 39.61 1.77
N GLY A 197 5.88 39.48 3.05
CA GLY A 197 6.89 38.50 3.50
C GLY A 197 6.45 37.03 3.52
N SER A 198 5.16 36.74 3.68
CA SER A 198 4.68 35.36 3.88
C SER A 198 4.56 34.55 2.58
N GLY A 199 4.39 35.21 1.43
CA GLY A 199 4.26 34.53 0.13
C GLY A 199 5.57 33.89 -0.38
N GLY A 200 6.72 34.49 -0.07
CA GLY A 200 8.03 34.04 -0.57
C GLY A 200 8.52 32.73 0.06
N VAL A 201 8.37 32.59 1.39
CA VAL A 201 8.82 31.39 2.13
C VAL A 201 8.01 30.16 1.72
N ASN A 202 6.69 30.34 1.57
CA ASN A 202 5.75 29.32 1.14
C ASN A 202 6.06 28.76 -0.26
N ASN A 203 6.42 29.64 -1.21
CA ASN A 203 6.86 29.22 -2.54
C ASN A 203 8.16 28.42 -2.51
N SER A 204 9.10 28.74 -1.61
CA SER A 204 10.39 28.03 -1.53
C SER A 204 10.24 26.58 -1.07
N ALA A 205 9.35 26.29 -0.11
CA ALA A 205 9.05 24.93 0.31
C ALA A 205 8.42 24.15 -0.86
N MET A 206 7.43 24.75 -1.51
CA MET A 206 6.74 24.14 -2.65
C MET A 206 7.71 23.79 -3.80
N GLN A 207 8.64 24.69 -4.13
CA GLN A 207 9.68 24.47 -5.13
C GLN A 207 10.64 23.32 -4.77
N ARG A 208 10.84 23.02 -3.49
CA ARG A 208 11.63 21.86 -3.07
C ARG A 208 10.87 20.56 -3.25
N TYR A 209 9.60 20.48 -2.82
CA TYR A 209 8.84 19.23 -2.81
C TYR A 209 8.26 18.81 -4.15
N ILE A 210 7.71 19.75 -4.93
CA ILE A 210 7.04 19.46 -6.21
C ILE A 210 7.93 18.67 -7.19
N PRO A 211 9.19 19.04 -7.46
CA PRO A 211 10.00 18.29 -8.43
C PRO A 211 10.34 16.88 -7.95
N PHE A 212 10.31 16.61 -6.65
CA PHE A 212 10.47 15.25 -6.16
C PHE A 212 9.19 14.44 -6.36
N LEU A 213 8.02 15.00 -5.98
CA LEU A 213 6.72 14.31 -5.96
C LEU A 213 6.06 14.15 -7.33
N LEU A 214 6.14 15.20 -8.13
CA LEU A 214 5.35 15.35 -9.35
C LEU A 214 6.27 15.50 -10.56
N SER A 215 5.84 14.94 -11.70
CA SER A 215 6.43 15.21 -13.00
C SER A 215 5.52 16.16 -13.76
N PRO A 216 6.04 17.28 -14.29
CA PRO A 216 5.28 18.07 -15.25
C PRO A 216 5.18 17.28 -16.56
N VAL A 217 3.98 17.21 -17.10
CA VAL A 217 3.65 16.67 -18.42
C VAL A 217 3.09 17.84 -19.23
N ARG A 218 3.73 18.15 -20.35
CA ARG A 218 3.26 19.17 -21.27
C ARG A 218 2.45 18.50 -22.36
N THR A 219 1.15 18.79 -22.39
CA THR A 219 0.29 18.36 -23.48
C THR A 219 0.26 19.49 -24.50
N LYS A 220 0.78 19.24 -25.71
CA LYS A 220 0.59 20.15 -26.83
C LYS A 220 -0.86 19.99 -27.27
N GLU A 221 -1.63 21.07 -27.21
CA GLU A 221 -2.97 21.12 -27.78
C GLU A 221 -2.79 21.23 -29.30
N ASP A 222 -3.23 20.23 -30.05
CA ASP A 222 -2.94 20.11 -31.48
C ASP A 222 -3.60 21.24 -32.29
N ALA A 223 -2.73 22.08 -32.85
CA ALA A 223 -2.75 22.82 -34.12
C ALA A 223 -3.99 23.64 -34.59
N SER A 224 -5.17 23.60 -33.97
CA SER A 224 -6.35 24.28 -34.54
C SER A 224 -6.58 25.73 -34.09
N GLY A 225 -5.64 26.36 -33.39
CA GLY A 225 -5.65 27.82 -33.21
C GLY A 225 -5.23 28.31 -31.84
N GLY A 226 -4.01 28.86 -31.75
CA GLY A 226 -3.61 29.82 -30.71
C GLY A 226 -3.48 29.35 -29.24
N GLY A 227 -3.81 28.11 -28.91
CA GLY A 227 -3.80 27.61 -27.53
C GLY A 227 -2.40 27.41 -26.95
N GLY A 228 -2.05 28.13 -25.89
CA GLY A 228 -0.81 27.93 -25.13
C GLY A 228 -0.74 26.53 -24.52
N ALA A 229 0.46 25.94 -24.47
CA ALA A 229 0.66 24.61 -23.89
C ALA A 229 0.20 24.56 -22.41
N LYS A 230 -0.80 23.74 -22.10
CA LYS A 230 -1.23 23.48 -20.72
C LYS A 230 -0.27 22.50 -20.05
N GLN A 231 0.21 22.86 -18.86
CA GLN A 231 1.07 22.01 -18.03
C GLN A 231 0.21 21.24 -17.03
N HIS A 232 0.25 19.91 -17.10
CA HIS A 232 -0.42 19.02 -16.17
C HIS A 232 0.61 18.28 -15.32
N TYR A 233 0.36 18.10 -14.03
CA TYR A 233 1.25 17.36 -13.13
C TYR A 233 0.75 15.95 -12.91
N VAL A 234 1.66 14.98 -12.89
CA VAL A 234 1.35 13.58 -12.57
C VAL A 234 2.31 13.03 -11.49
N PRO A 235 1.85 12.17 -10.58
CA PRO A 235 2.73 11.53 -9.59
C PRO A 235 3.84 10.71 -10.25
N ARG A 236 5.07 10.87 -9.78
CA ARG A 236 6.21 10.10 -10.28
C ARG A 236 6.15 8.66 -9.78
N ARG A 237 5.86 7.71 -10.69
CA ARG A 237 5.79 6.27 -10.35
C ARG A 237 7.01 5.75 -9.59
N LYS A 238 8.21 6.16 -9.98
CA LYS A 238 9.46 5.74 -9.31
C LYS A 238 9.53 6.21 -7.87
N MET A 239 9.11 7.45 -7.62
CA MET A 239 9.12 8.02 -6.28
C MET A 239 8.02 7.39 -5.41
N VAL A 240 6.84 7.17 -5.98
CA VAL A 240 5.74 6.43 -5.34
C VAL A 240 6.19 5.04 -4.89
N PHE A 241 6.98 4.34 -5.71
CA PHE A 241 7.57 3.05 -5.33
C PHE A 241 8.57 3.19 -4.19
N THR A 242 9.48 4.18 -4.25
CA THR A 242 10.44 4.45 -3.18
C THR A 242 9.74 4.62 -1.84
N TRP A 243 8.77 5.55 -1.73
CA TRP A 243 8.01 5.82 -0.48
C TRP A 243 7.18 4.66 0.07
N GLN A 244 7.18 3.51 -0.60
CA GLN A 244 6.42 2.31 -0.23
C GLN A 244 7.31 1.11 0.02
N ALA A 245 8.56 1.15 -0.45
CA ALA A 245 9.51 0.08 -0.24
C ALA A 245 9.69 -0.30 1.25
N PRO A 246 9.76 0.65 2.21
CA PRO A 246 9.85 0.28 3.64
C PRO A 246 8.65 -0.56 4.12
N LEU A 247 7.43 -0.13 3.78
CA LEU A 247 6.20 -0.81 4.18
C LEU A 247 6.08 -2.19 3.52
N MET A 248 6.48 -2.30 2.25
CA MET A 248 6.53 -3.59 1.54
C MET A 248 7.49 -4.57 2.22
N PHE A 249 8.70 -4.12 2.58
CA PHE A 249 9.66 -4.96 3.28
C PHE A 249 9.19 -5.39 4.66
N MET A 250 8.56 -4.48 5.41
CA MET A 250 7.92 -4.84 6.68
C MET A 250 6.87 -5.93 6.48
N SER A 251 5.94 -5.75 5.54
CA SER A 251 4.87 -6.72 5.27
C SER A 251 5.43 -8.08 4.85
N TYR A 252 6.38 -8.10 3.92
CA TYR A 252 6.99 -9.36 3.47
C TYR A 252 7.80 -10.04 4.55
N SER A 253 8.43 -9.26 5.44
CA SER A 253 9.10 -9.82 6.60
C SER A 253 8.12 -10.56 7.51
N VAL A 254 6.95 -9.96 7.82
CA VAL A 254 5.93 -10.61 8.64
C VAL A 254 5.46 -11.92 7.98
N CYS A 255 5.17 -11.88 6.68
CA CYS A 255 4.74 -13.06 5.93
C CYS A 255 5.82 -14.16 5.93
N ALA A 256 7.09 -13.80 5.71
CA ALA A 256 8.18 -14.76 5.73
C ALA A 256 8.36 -15.38 7.13
N PHE A 257 8.27 -14.59 8.20
CA PHE A 257 8.35 -15.11 9.57
C PHE A 257 7.22 -16.10 9.87
N LEU A 258 5.98 -15.73 9.54
CA LEU A 258 4.80 -16.59 9.73
C LEU A 258 4.86 -17.85 8.86
N ALA A 259 5.38 -17.77 7.64
CA ALA A 259 5.61 -18.93 6.79
C ALA A 259 6.64 -19.88 7.42
N GLY A 260 7.76 -19.36 7.92
CA GLY A 260 8.77 -20.15 8.63
C GLY A 260 8.21 -20.84 9.88
N LEU A 261 7.38 -20.14 10.66
CA LEU A 261 6.67 -20.72 11.81
C LEU A 261 5.68 -21.80 11.39
N THR A 262 4.91 -21.57 10.33
CA THR A 262 3.93 -22.53 9.80
C THR A 262 4.64 -23.79 9.32
N VAL A 263 5.77 -23.67 8.64
CA VAL A 263 6.58 -24.82 8.22
C VAL A 263 7.13 -25.55 9.45
N LEU A 264 7.68 -24.84 10.43
CA LEU A 264 8.25 -25.45 11.64
C LEU A 264 7.22 -26.29 12.40
N VAL A 265 6.00 -25.75 12.55
CA VAL A 265 4.94 -26.35 13.35
C VAL A 265 4.12 -27.36 12.56
N GLY A 266 3.92 -27.16 11.25
CA GLY A 266 3.09 -28.01 10.40
C GLY A 266 3.81 -29.23 9.83
N LEU A 267 5.14 -29.25 9.80
CA LEU A 267 5.91 -30.36 9.22
C LEU A 267 5.67 -31.73 9.89
N PRO A 268 5.51 -31.85 11.23
CA PRO A 268 5.16 -33.11 11.87
C PRO A 268 3.84 -33.69 11.36
N ILE A 269 2.83 -32.84 11.09
CA ILE A 269 1.54 -33.27 10.54
C ILE A 269 1.73 -33.87 9.15
N LEU A 270 2.51 -33.20 8.29
CA LEU A 270 2.78 -33.64 6.92
C LEU A 270 3.56 -34.95 6.82
N ARG A 271 4.47 -35.21 7.77
CA ARG A 271 5.28 -36.43 7.79
C ARG A 271 4.54 -37.63 8.41
N GLY A 272 3.43 -37.41 9.11
CA GLY A 272 2.69 -38.47 9.79
C GLY A 272 3.41 -39.03 11.03
N ASP A 273 4.51 -38.40 11.45
CA ASP A 273 5.28 -38.81 12.62
C ASP A 273 4.58 -38.32 13.89
N LYS A 274 3.99 -39.24 14.65
CA LYS A 274 3.38 -38.95 15.97
C LYS A 274 4.41 -38.50 17.01
N LYS A 275 5.70 -38.80 16.81
CA LYS A 275 6.83 -38.42 17.67
C LYS A 275 7.68 -37.34 16.99
N GLY A 276 7.08 -36.18 16.74
CA GLY A 276 7.78 -35.06 16.10
C GLY A 276 8.87 -34.43 16.97
N ALA A 277 9.51 -33.38 16.46
CA ALA A 277 10.55 -32.60 17.17
C ALA A 277 10.10 -31.96 18.50
N TRP A 278 8.80 -32.01 18.80
CA TRP A 278 8.16 -31.47 20.00
C TRP A 278 7.68 -32.58 20.96
N GLY A 279 8.17 -33.81 20.81
CA GLY A 279 7.79 -34.96 21.63
C GLY A 279 6.44 -35.57 21.24
N ASP A 280 5.89 -36.40 22.14
CA ASP A 280 4.61 -37.11 21.93
C ASP A 280 3.40 -36.16 21.80
N GLU A 281 3.55 -34.90 22.23
CA GLU A 281 2.52 -33.86 22.19
C GLU A 281 2.59 -32.96 20.94
N GLY A 282 3.57 -33.17 20.05
CA GLY A 282 3.80 -32.28 18.90
C GLY A 282 2.60 -32.13 17.97
N TRP A 283 1.77 -33.17 17.85
CA TRP A 283 0.53 -33.11 17.09
C TRP A 283 -0.48 -32.12 17.69
N ASN A 284 -0.65 -32.12 19.02
CA ASN A 284 -1.60 -31.23 19.71
C ASN A 284 -1.16 -29.76 19.56
N ILE A 285 0.14 -29.50 19.70
CA ILE A 285 0.73 -28.16 19.51
C ILE A 285 0.46 -27.67 18.09
N ALA A 286 0.65 -28.54 17.08
CA ALA A 286 0.45 -28.18 15.69
C ALA A 286 -1.01 -27.87 15.35
N VAL A 287 -1.95 -28.67 15.85
CA VAL A 287 -3.40 -28.43 15.68
C VAL A 287 -3.81 -27.12 16.37
N MET A 288 -3.33 -26.87 17.60
CA MET A 288 -3.62 -25.64 18.32
C MET A 288 -3.08 -24.41 17.57
N TYR A 289 -1.84 -24.47 17.09
CA TYR A 289 -1.23 -23.40 16.30
C TYR A 289 -2.02 -23.12 15.02
N LEU A 290 -2.35 -24.14 14.23
CA LEU A 290 -3.10 -23.96 12.97
C LEU A 290 -4.49 -23.39 13.22
N THR A 291 -5.15 -23.81 14.29
CA THR A 291 -6.47 -23.29 14.68
C THR A 291 -6.39 -21.82 15.07
N ALA A 292 -5.42 -21.45 15.92
CA ALA A 292 -5.21 -20.08 16.37
C ALA A 292 -4.74 -19.16 15.22
N PHE A 293 -3.85 -19.65 14.36
CA PHE A 293 -3.37 -18.93 13.19
C PHE A 293 -4.51 -18.69 12.19
N GLY A 294 -5.31 -19.73 11.90
CA GLY A 294 -6.46 -19.64 11.01
C GLY A 294 -7.53 -18.68 11.52
N SER A 295 -7.88 -18.74 12.81
CA SER A 295 -8.84 -17.83 13.42
C SER A 295 -8.32 -16.38 13.46
N GLY A 296 -7.04 -16.18 13.79
CA GLY A 296 -6.39 -14.87 13.75
C GLY A 296 -6.35 -14.28 12.34
N LEU A 297 -6.05 -15.09 11.32
CA LEU A 297 -6.07 -14.67 9.92
C LEU A 297 -7.49 -14.30 9.46
N ALA A 298 -8.50 -15.09 9.82
CA ALA A 298 -9.89 -14.80 9.50
C ALA A 298 -10.36 -13.50 10.16
N ALA A 299 -10.03 -13.30 11.44
CA ALA A 299 -10.32 -12.07 12.17
C ALA A 299 -9.61 -10.86 11.53
N PHE A 300 -8.33 -11.00 11.16
CA PHE A 300 -7.58 -9.96 10.47
C PHE A 300 -8.24 -9.57 9.14
N VAL A 301 -8.63 -10.55 8.33
CA VAL A 301 -9.32 -10.31 7.05
C VAL A 301 -10.67 -9.64 7.26
N TYR A 302 -11.45 -10.09 8.26
CA TYR A 302 -12.75 -9.51 8.60
C TYR A 302 -12.63 -8.06 9.06
N CYS A 303 -11.75 -7.79 10.03
CA CYS A 303 -11.51 -6.43 10.53
C CYS A 303 -10.98 -5.52 9.42
N SER A 304 -10.04 -6.01 8.62
CA SER A 304 -9.56 -5.30 7.45
C SER A 304 -10.73 -4.96 6.54
N PHE A 305 -11.52 -5.94 6.10
CA PHE A 305 -12.66 -5.73 5.20
C PHE A 305 -13.66 -4.68 5.71
N TRP A 306 -14.00 -4.68 7.00
CA TRP A 306 -15.00 -3.75 7.54
C TRP A 306 -14.50 -2.32 7.71
N VAL A 307 -13.32 -2.12 8.30
CA VAL A 307 -12.66 -0.80 8.34
C VAL A 307 -12.59 -0.23 6.92
N TYR A 308 -12.40 -1.12 5.97
CA TYR A 308 -12.27 -0.83 4.57
C TYR A 308 -13.58 -0.54 3.83
N HIS A 309 -14.68 -1.19 4.20
CA HIS A 309 -15.97 -0.88 3.63
C HIS A 309 -16.42 0.53 4.06
N TYR A 310 -16.23 0.91 5.33
CA TYR A 310 -16.69 2.19 5.85
C TYR A 310 -15.85 3.39 5.40
N VAL A 311 -14.52 3.28 5.33
CA VAL A 311 -13.65 4.42 4.95
C VAL A 311 -13.84 4.85 3.49
N HIS A 312 -14.27 3.95 2.59
CA HIS A 312 -14.57 4.35 1.20
C HIS A 312 -15.84 5.21 1.10
N VAL A 313 -16.80 5.01 1.99
CA VAL A 313 -18.06 5.76 2.00
C VAL A 313 -17.83 7.24 2.35
N GLU A 314 -16.93 7.53 3.30
CA GLU A 314 -16.65 8.92 3.70
C GLU A 314 -15.94 9.73 2.61
N HIS A 315 -15.03 9.12 1.85
CA HIS A 315 -14.25 9.87 0.87
C HIS A 315 -15.06 10.23 -0.38
N ASP A 316 -15.96 9.34 -0.81
CA ASP A 316 -16.89 9.62 -1.91
C ASP A 316 -18.00 10.61 -1.51
N GLY A 317 -18.30 10.73 -0.21
CA GLY A 317 -19.27 11.69 0.33
C GLY A 317 -18.74 13.13 0.36
N VAL A 318 -17.50 13.34 0.80
CA VAL A 318 -16.91 14.68 0.95
C VAL A 318 -16.64 15.36 -0.40
N GLU A 319 -16.26 14.63 -1.45
CA GLU A 319 -16.13 15.22 -2.79
C GLU A 319 -17.49 15.54 -3.43
N ARG A 320 -18.56 14.85 -3.04
CA ARG A 320 -19.90 15.10 -3.61
C ARG A 320 -20.55 16.35 -3.03
N ASP A 321 -20.21 16.73 -1.80
CA ASP A 321 -20.74 17.95 -1.17
C ASP A 321 -19.98 19.22 -1.56
N GLU A 322 -18.67 19.16 -1.88
CA GLU A 322 -17.91 20.34 -2.36
C GLU A 322 -18.16 20.67 -3.85
N TYR A 323 -18.68 19.71 -4.64
CA TYR A 323 -19.16 19.91 -6.03
C TYR A 323 -20.68 20.00 -6.15
N ARG A 324 -21.41 20.10 -5.03
CA ARG A 324 -22.77 20.63 -5.04
C ARG A 324 -22.67 22.15 -5.17
N GLU A 325 -22.13 22.58 -6.31
CA GLU A 325 -22.32 23.93 -6.80
C GLU A 325 -23.82 24.20 -6.74
N VAL A 326 -24.14 25.30 -6.08
CA VAL A 326 -25.44 25.93 -6.07
C VAL A 326 -25.82 26.18 -7.53
N GLY A 327 -26.51 25.22 -8.14
CA GLY A 327 -27.18 25.47 -9.40
C GLY A 327 -28.10 26.68 -9.24
N PRO A 328 -28.46 27.39 -10.32
CA PRO A 328 -29.33 28.58 -10.25
C PRO A 328 -30.74 28.31 -9.67
N TRP A 329 -31.03 27.07 -9.30
CA TRP A 329 -32.21 26.62 -8.60
C TRP A 329 -31.77 26.12 -7.22
N GLY A 330 -32.02 26.92 -6.18
CA GLY A 330 -31.45 26.77 -4.83
C GLY A 330 -31.67 25.43 -4.11
N MET A 331 -31.06 25.34 -2.92
CA MET A 331 -31.07 24.17 -2.03
C MET A 331 -32.45 23.50 -1.90
N PHE A 332 -32.53 22.23 -2.30
CA PHE A 332 -33.54 21.33 -1.73
C PHE A 332 -33.00 20.78 -0.40
N PRO A 333 -33.75 20.89 0.71
CA PRO A 333 -33.39 20.25 1.95
C PRO A 333 -33.48 18.73 1.76
N ALA A 334 -32.34 18.04 1.87
CA ALA A 334 -32.33 16.59 1.98
C ALA A 334 -32.78 16.22 3.40
N GLY A 335 -34.10 16.05 3.55
CA GLY A 335 -34.67 15.25 4.63
C GLY A 335 -34.58 13.77 4.26
N TYR A 336 -34.14 12.97 5.24
CA TYR A 336 -34.38 11.54 5.46
C TYR A 336 -34.59 10.62 4.24
N ASP A 337 -33.66 9.68 4.05
CA ASP A 337 -33.86 8.28 4.47
C ASP A 337 -32.51 7.57 4.69
#